data_AF-T1H947-F1
#
_entry.id   AF-T1H947-F1
#
_cell.length_a   1.000
_cell.length_b   1.000
_cell.length_c   1.000
_cell.angle_alpha   90.00
_cell.angle_beta   90.00
_cell.angle_gamma   90.00
#
_symmetry.space_group_name_H-M   'P 1'
#
loop_
_entity.id
_entity.type
_entity.pdbx_description
1 polymer ?
#
loop_
_entity_poly.entity_id
_entity_poly.type
_entity_poly.pdbx_seq_one_letter_code
_entity_poly.pdbx_strand_id
1 'polypeptide(L)' 'SEQVHDAMYNTKWYLCNRQVTSMLKVVQCRTKKPMTVMALIWPCDLATFQSVMNSAYSYFNLLVAFREK' A
#
# COMPACT_ATOMS: atom_id res chain seq x y z
N SER A 1 5.07 1.61 2.32
CA SER A 1 6.50 1.41 1.97
C SER A 1 7.15 2.62 1.30
N GLU A 2 6.38 3.50 0.66
CA GLU A 2 6.87 4.67 -0.08
C GLU A 2 7.62 5.69 0.81
N GLN A 3 7.09 5.98 2.01
CA GLN A 3 7.72 6.89 2.96
C GLN A 3 9.14 6.47 3.39
N VAL A 4 9.40 5.16 3.47
CA VAL A 4 10.74 4.64 3.80
C VAL A 4 11.69 4.80 2.61
N HIS A 5 11.19 4.67 1.38
CA HIS A 5 11.96 4.92 0.16
C HIS A 5 12.39 6.40 0.08
N ASP A 6 11.46 7.32 0.36
CA ASP A 6 11.74 8.77 0.35
C ASP A 6 12.71 9.19 1.45
N ALA A 7 12.57 8.65 2.65
CA ALA A 7 13.51 8.90 3.75
C ALA A 7 14.93 8.42 3.40
N MET A 8 15.05 7.24 2.76
CA MET A 8 16.33 6.70 2.29
C MET A 8 16.92 7.52 1.15
N TYR A 9 16.10 8.05 0.24
CA TYR A 9 16.54 8.92 -0.85
C TYR A 9 17.03 10.29 -0.34
N ASN A 10 16.36 10.85 0.66
CA ASN A 10 16.76 12.10 1.33
C ASN A 10 17.97 11.97 2.25
N THR A 11 18.43 10.74 2.51
CA THR A 11 19.66 10.52 3.28
C THR A 11 20.86 10.84 2.37
N LYS A 12 21.89 11.52 2.89
CA LYS A 12 23.12 11.86 2.14
C LYS A 12 23.99 10.61 1.89
N TRP A 13 23.50 9.68 1.09
CA TRP A 13 24.08 8.36 0.79
C TRP A 13 25.49 8.43 0.17
N TYR A 14 25.83 9.57 -0.43
CA TYR A 14 27.13 9.87 -1.02
C TYR A 14 28.21 10.24 0.01
N LEU A 15 27.82 10.55 1.26
CA LEU A 15 28.74 10.80 2.38
C LEU A 15 28.95 9.55 3.26
N CYS A 16 28.21 8.47 3.00
CA CYS A 16 28.29 7.25 3.81
C CYS A 16 29.33 6.26 3.27
N ASN A 17 29.82 5.40 4.16
CA ASN A 17 30.75 4.32 3.81
C ASN A 17 30.13 3.35 2.77
N ARG A 18 30.97 2.74 1.91
CA ARG A 18 30.57 1.87 0.80
C ARG A 18 29.67 0.70 1.23
N GLN A 19 29.86 0.18 2.43
CA GLN A 19 28.98 -0.84 3.03
C GLN A 19 27.56 -0.33 3.25
N VAL A 20 27.41 0.89 3.79
CA VAL A 20 26.13 1.53 4.07
C VAL A 20 25.41 1.86 2.76
N THR A 21 26.12 2.35 1.74
CA THR A 21 25.54 2.61 0.41
C THR A 21 25.04 1.34 -0.28
N SER A 22 25.76 0.22 -0.13
CA SER A 22 25.33 -1.08 -0.66
C SER A 22 24.05 -1.56 0.03
N MET A 23 24.01 -1.45 1.36
CA MET A 23 22.84 -1.83 2.16
C MET A 23 21.61 -0.95 1.83
N LEU A 24 21.81 0.36 1.66
CA LEU A 24 20.79 1.32 1.23
C LEU A 24 20.17 0.93 -0.13
N LYS A 25 20.99 0.51 -1.09
CA LYS A 25 20.50 0.03 -2.40
C LYS A 25 19.63 -1.21 -2.28
N VAL A 26 20.03 -2.17 -1.44
CA VAL A 26 19.24 -3.38 -1.18
C VAL A 26 17.90 -3.02 -0.53
N VAL A 27 17.91 -2.14 0.47
CA VAL A 27 16.68 -1.66 1.13
C VAL A 27 15.79 -0.92 0.15
N GLN A 28 16.33 0.01 -0.66
CA GLN A 28 15.57 0.74 -1.68
C GLN A 28 14.89 -0.20 -2.68
N CYS A 29 15.62 -1.20 -3.21
CA CYS A 29 15.05 -2.22 -4.10
C CYS A 29 13.93 -3.02 -3.44
N ARG A 30 14.05 -3.33 -2.14
CA ARG A 30 13.04 -4.08 -1.39
C ARG A 30 11.81 -3.22 -1.06
N THR A 31 11.98 -1.96 -0.69
CA THR A 31 10.86 -1.03 -0.44
C THR A 31 10.04 -0.71 -1.69
N LYS A 32 10.65 -0.81 -2.89
CA LYS A 32 9.94 -0.61 -4.16
C LYS A 32 8.93 -1.72 -4.47
N LYS A 33 9.06 -2.88 -3.81
CA LYS A 33 8.05 -3.93 -3.83
C LYS A 33 7.18 -3.75 -2.57
N PRO A 34 5.99 -3.12 -2.65
CA PRO A 34 5.12 -3.00 -1.51
C PRO A 34 4.88 -4.40 -0.94
N MET A 35 5.01 -4.53 0.38
CA MET A 35 4.82 -5.80 1.08
C MET A 35 3.32 -6.05 1.14
N THR A 36 2.76 -6.54 0.05
CA THR A 36 1.34 -6.85 -0.06
C THR A 36 1.09 -8.13 0.73
N VAL A 37 0.45 -8.00 1.89
CA VAL A 37 -0.01 -9.16 2.65
C VAL A 37 -1.17 -9.76 1.88
N MET A 38 -0.91 -10.81 1.11
CA MET A 38 -1.95 -11.55 0.39
C MET A 38 -2.68 -12.47 1.37
N ALA A 39 -3.97 -12.23 1.55
CA ALA A 39 -4.87 -13.16 2.21
C ALA A 39 -5.58 -13.98 1.13
N LEU A 40 -5.09 -15.20 0.89
CA LEU A 40 -5.62 -16.23 -0.03
C LEU A 40 -5.77 -15.83 -1.52
N ILE A 41 -6.56 -14.83 -1.85
CA ILE A 41 -6.89 -14.41 -3.22
C ILE A 41 -6.78 -12.89 -3.39
N TRP A 42 -6.90 -12.12 -2.30
CA TRP A 42 -6.93 -10.65 -2.37
C TRP A 42 -5.77 -10.02 -1.61
N PRO A 43 -5.13 -8.98 -2.18
CA PRO A 43 -4.22 -8.15 -1.41
C PRO A 43 -5.01 -7.49 -0.28
N CYS A 44 -4.56 -7.66 0.96
CA CYS A 44 -5.16 -7.00 2.12
C CYS A 44 -4.70 -5.54 2.12
N ASP A 45 -5.35 -4.74 1.27
CA ASP A 45 -5.10 -3.31 1.11
C ASP A 45 -6.36 -2.50 1.45
N LEU A 46 -6.16 -1.28 1.94
CA LEU A 46 -7.24 -0.36 2.31
C LEU A 46 -8.14 -0.05 1.11
N ALA A 47 -7.58 -0.01 -0.09
CA ALA A 47 -8.31 0.18 -1.34
C ALA A 47 -9.31 -0.96 -1.60
N THR A 48 -8.93 -2.20 -1.30
CA THR A 48 -9.81 -3.37 -1.44
C THR A 48 -10.94 -3.33 -0.41
N PHE A 49 -10.64 -2.95 0.83
CA PHE A 49 -11.66 -2.74 1.87
C PHE A 49 -12.66 -1.64 1.47
N GLN A 50 -12.18 -0.50 0.99
CA GLN A 50 -13.03 0.61 0.52
C GLN A 50 -13.92 0.17 -0.65
N SER A 51 -13.39 -0.61 -1.59
CA SER A 51 -14.15 -1.13 -2.73
C SER A 51 -15.31 -2.00 -2.27
N VAL A 52 -15.05 -2.95 -1.36
CA VAL A 52 -16.09 -3.83 -0.79
C VAL A 52 -17.15 -3.02 -0.04
N MET A 53 -16.72 -2.05 0.77
CA MET A 53 -17.62 -1.19 1.54
C MET A 53 -18.53 -0.37 0.61
N ASN A 54 -17.98 0.24 -0.44
CA ASN A 54 -18.73 1.02 -1.41
C ASN A 54 -19.75 0.16 -2.18
N SER A 55 -19.39 -1.08 -2.53
CA SER A 55 -20.32 -2.02 -3.14
C SER A 55 -21.46 -2.41 -2.18
N ALA A 56 -21.17 -2.66 -0.90
CA ALA A 56 -22.18 -2.96 0.09
C ALA A 56 -23.16 -1.80 0.30
N TYR A 57 -22.66 -0.56 0.38
CA TYR A 57 -23.50 0.64 0.46
C TYR A 57 -24.35 0.85 -0.80
N SER A 58 -23.77 0.63 -1.98
CA SER A 58 -24.51 0.73 -3.24
C SER A 58 -25.69 -0.25 -3.28
N TYR A 59 -25.46 -1.48 -2.84
CA TYR A 59 -26.50 -2.50 -2.72
C TYR A 59 -27.55 -2.14 -1.66
N PHE A 60 -27.11 -1.66 -0.50
CA PHE A 60 -28.00 -1.21 0.57
C PHE A 60 -28.90 -0.06 0.10
N ASN A 61 -28.35 0.93 -0.59
CA ASN A 61 -29.11 2.06 -1.12
C ASN A 61 -30.18 1.61 -2.13
N LEU A 62 -29.86 0.63 -2.99
CA LEU A 62 -30.85 0.05 -3.90
C LEU A 62 -31.99 -0.62 -3.12
N LEU A 63 -31.68 -1.41 -2.10
CA LEU A 63 -32.69 -2.06 -1.25
C LEU A 63 -33.59 -1.04 -0.54
N VAL A 64 -33.01 0.04 -0.02
CA VAL A 64 -33.78 1.13 0.61
C VAL A 64 -34.70 1.81 -0.41
N ALA A 65 -34.18 2.13 -1.61
CA ALA A 65 -34.96 2.73 -2.67
C ALA A 65 -36.11 1.84 -3.17
N PHE A 66 -35.93 0.51 -3.16
CA PHE A 66 -37.01 -0.44 -3.45
C PHE A 66 -38.05 -0.54 -2.32
N ARG A 67 -37.66 -0.26 -1.08
CA ARG A 67 -38.56 -0.30 0.09
C ARG A 67 -39.40 0.99 0.24
N GLU A 68 -38.93 2.11 -0.29
CA GLU A 68 -39.65 3.40 -0.29
C GLU A 68 -40.65 3.56 -1.46
N LYS A 69 -40.71 2.60 -2.39
CA LYS A 69 -41.78 2.45 -3.37
C LYS A 69 -42.88 1.53 -2.88
#